data_AF-A0A955VUJ3-F1
#
_entry.id   AF-A0A955VUJ3-F1
#
_cell.length_a   1.000
_cell.length_b   1.000
_cell.length_c   1.000
_cell.angle_alpha   90.00
_cell.angle_beta   90.00
_cell.angle_gamma   90.00
#
_symmetry.space_group_name_H-M   'P 1'
#
loop_
_entity.id
_entity.type
_entity.pdbx_description
1 polymer ?
#
loop_
_entity_poly.entity_id
_entity_poly.type
_entity_poly.pdbx_seq_one_letter_code
_entity_poly.pdbx_strand_id
1 'polypeptide(L)'
;DRFSSARTAAETAFDRLTAQPVDPERLAEVTRRLATQARVRLRAPVDRARWLVEQAVMGTSFTGADALDSWSRALTSLTPPMVAGFIRQTLLRSNRVEARVDGAAPVSP
;
A
#
# COMPACT_ATOMS: atom_id res chain seq x y z
N ASP A 1 -2.68 32.72 7.86
CA ASP A 1 -2.81 31.87 6.66
C ASP A 1 -2.68 30.37 7.02
N ARG A 2 -3.71 29.80 7.68
CA ARG A 2 -3.63 28.43 8.28
C ARG A 2 -3.59 27.31 7.24
N PHE A 3 -4.14 27.54 6.06
CA PHE A 3 -4.17 26.57 4.96
C PHE A 3 -2.80 26.34 4.35
N SER A 4 -2.02 27.42 4.22
CA SER A 4 -0.61 27.34 3.84
C SER A 4 0.18 26.47 4.82
N SER A 5 -0.04 26.64 6.15
CA SER A 5 0.67 25.84 7.15
C SER A 5 0.31 24.34 7.15
N ALA A 6 -0.95 23.98 6.92
CA ALA A 6 -1.38 22.58 6.88
C ALA A 6 -0.83 21.85 5.64
N ARG A 7 -0.80 22.53 4.49
CA ARG A 7 -0.19 22.01 3.27
C ARG A 7 1.31 21.77 3.45
N THR A 8 2.04 22.77 3.96
CA THR A 8 3.48 22.66 4.23
C THR A 8 3.79 21.54 5.22
N ALA A 9 2.98 21.36 6.26
CA ALA A 9 3.14 20.27 7.22
C ALA A 9 2.96 18.89 6.56
N ALA A 10 1.95 18.73 5.69
CA ALA A 10 1.71 17.50 4.95
C ALA A 10 2.87 17.19 3.98
N GLU A 11 3.33 18.18 3.20
CA GLU A 11 4.50 18.04 2.31
C GLU A 11 5.74 17.59 3.09
N THR A 12 6.03 18.23 4.22
CA THR A 12 7.15 17.87 5.10
C THR A 12 7.01 16.46 5.67
N ALA A 13 5.78 15.99 5.93
CA ALA A 13 5.55 14.62 6.40
C ALA A 13 5.79 13.58 5.30
N PHE A 14 5.36 13.86 4.06
CA PHE A 14 5.62 12.98 2.91
C PHE A 14 7.11 12.91 2.55
N ASP A 15 7.82 14.03 2.63
CA ASP A 15 9.27 14.04 2.42
C ASP A 15 9.99 13.19 3.45
N ARG A 16 9.59 13.31 4.73
CA ARG A 16 10.13 12.45 5.79
C ARG A 16 9.84 10.98 5.54
N LEU A 17 8.62 10.65 5.10
CA LEU A 17 8.23 9.26 4.79
C LEU A 17 9.03 8.68 3.63
N THR A 18 9.27 9.45 2.56
CA THR A 18 10.03 9.00 1.38
C THR A 18 11.54 8.94 1.62
N ALA A 19 12.04 9.74 2.57
CA ALA A 19 13.45 9.74 2.99
C ALA A 19 13.76 8.72 4.10
N GLN A 20 12.74 8.20 4.81
CA GLN A 20 12.96 7.26 5.90
C GLN A 20 13.51 5.93 5.37
N PRO A 21 14.61 5.41 5.95
CA PRO A 21 15.12 4.10 5.59
C PRO A 21 14.10 3.03 5.98
N VAL A 22 13.92 2.04 5.11
CA VAL A 22 13.10 0.87 5.44
C VAL A 22 13.91 -0.02 6.37
N ASP A 23 13.42 -0.20 7.60
CA ASP A 23 14.01 -1.09 8.59
C ASP A 23 13.85 -2.57 8.13
N PRO A 24 14.95 -3.33 7.95
CA PRO A 24 14.91 -4.73 7.53
C PRO A 24 14.11 -5.64 8.49
N GLU A 25 14.22 -5.42 9.81
CA GLU A 25 13.54 -6.26 10.80
C GLU A 25 12.04 -6.02 10.74
N ARG A 26 11.65 -4.74 10.67
CA ARG A 26 10.25 -4.36 10.51
C ARG A 26 9.67 -4.86 9.19
N LEU A 27 10.43 -4.79 8.10
CA LEU A 27 9.99 -5.32 6.80
C LEU A 27 9.76 -6.84 6.87
N ALA A 28 10.67 -7.58 7.50
CA ALA A 28 10.52 -9.03 7.69
C ALA A 28 9.30 -9.38 8.56
N GLU A 29 9.04 -8.61 9.62
CA GLU A 29 7.85 -8.78 10.46
C GLU A 29 6.56 -8.53 9.67
N VAL A 30 6.46 -7.41 8.95
CA VAL A 30 5.28 -7.03 8.18
C VAL A 30 4.99 -8.05 7.07
N THR A 31 6.00 -8.46 6.30
CA THR A 31 5.84 -9.45 5.23
C THR A 31 5.40 -10.81 5.75
N ARG A 32 5.96 -11.29 6.88
CA ARG A 32 5.48 -12.52 7.55
C ARG A 32 4.03 -12.42 8.03
N ARG A 33 3.66 -11.29 8.63
CA ARG A 33 2.29 -11.04 9.09
C ARG A 33 1.30 -11.06 7.93
N LEU A 34 1.61 -10.36 6.84
CA LEU A 34 0.78 -10.33 5.63
C LEU A 34 0.63 -11.71 5.00
N ALA A 35 1.72 -12.47 4.88
CA ALA A 35 1.69 -13.85 4.40
C ALA A 35 0.78 -14.74 5.27
N THR A 36 0.87 -14.61 6.59
CA THR A 36 0.04 -15.35 7.54
C THR A 36 -1.43 -14.98 7.41
N GLN A 37 -1.74 -13.68 7.36
CA GLN A 37 -3.10 -13.20 7.20
C GLN A 37 -3.73 -13.66 5.88
N ALA A 38 -2.98 -13.63 4.77
CA ALA A 38 -3.44 -14.15 3.49
C ALA A 38 -3.75 -15.65 3.57
N ARG A 39 -2.88 -16.45 4.20
CA ARG A 39 -3.13 -17.88 4.45
C ARG A 39 -4.37 -18.14 5.27
N VAL A 40 -4.66 -17.32 6.27
CA VAL A 40 -5.86 -17.46 7.09
C VAL A 40 -7.11 -17.07 6.29
N ARG A 41 -7.08 -15.89 5.64
CA ARG A 41 -8.23 -15.36 4.89
C ARG A 41 -8.62 -16.25 3.71
N LEU A 42 -7.63 -16.75 2.98
CA LEU A 42 -7.85 -17.57 1.78
C LEU A 42 -8.14 -19.05 2.08
N ARG A 43 -8.37 -19.42 3.35
CA ARG A 43 -8.99 -20.71 3.69
C ARG A 43 -10.47 -20.74 3.32
N ALA A 44 -11.15 -19.58 3.35
CA ALA A 44 -12.53 -19.49 2.92
C ALA A 44 -12.61 -19.67 1.39
N PRO A 45 -13.41 -20.63 0.88
CA PRO A 45 -13.46 -20.91 -0.56
C PRO A 45 -13.85 -19.70 -1.41
N VAL A 46 -14.76 -18.85 -0.91
CA VAL A 46 -15.22 -17.64 -1.60
C VAL A 46 -14.10 -16.61 -1.73
N ASP A 47 -13.38 -16.33 -0.63
CA ASP A 47 -12.22 -15.42 -0.67
C ASP A 47 -11.11 -15.96 -1.57
N ARG A 48 -10.87 -17.28 -1.54
CA ARG A 48 -9.88 -17.93 -2.40
C ARG A 48 -10.21 -17.81 -3.89
N ALA A 49 -11.47 -18.10 -4.26
CA ALA A 49 -11.92 -17.99 -5.64
C ALA A 49 -11.83 -16.53 -6.14
N ARG A 50 -12.29 -15.58 -5.33
CA ARG A 50 -12.17 -14.15 -5.63
C ARG A 50 -10.73 -13.74 -5.87
N TRP A 51 -9.82 -14.14 -4.96
CA TRP A 51 -8.42 -13.80 -5.07
C TRP A 51 -7.79 -14.36 -6.36
N LEU A 52 -8.08 -15.61 -6.73
CA LEU A 52 -7.59 -16.20 -8.00
C LEU A 52 -8.13 -15.47 -9.25
N VAL A 53 -9.40 -15.04 -9.23
CA VAL A 53 -9.97 -14.22 -10.31
C VAL A 53 -9.25 -12.88 -10.40
N GLU A 54 -9.01 -12.21 -9.28
CA GLU A 54 -8.26 -10.94 -9.24
C GLU A 54 -6.83 -11.14 -9.80
N GLN A 55 -6.15 -12.24 -9.46
CA GLN A 55 -4.83 -12.56 -10.02
C GLN A 55 -4.88 -12.75 -11.55
N ALA A 56 -5.87 -13.49 -12.05
CA ALA A 56 -6.06 -13.71 -13.48
C ALA A 56 -6.37 -12.41 -14.25
N VAL A 57 -7.25 -11.56 -13.71
CA VAL A 57 -7.60 -10.26 -14.30
C VAL A 57 -6.39 -9.32 -14.36
N MET A 58 -5.56 -9.32 -13.31
CA MET A 58 -4.32 -8.54 -13.26
C MET A 58 -3.20 -9.12 -14.14
N GLY A 59 -3.43 -10.27 -14.79
CA GLY A 59 -2.45 -10.93 -15.66
C GLY A 59 -1.23 -11.47 -14.90
N THR A 60 -1.36 -11.79 -13.61
CA THR A 60 -0.25 -12.31 -12.82
C THR A 60 0.01 -13.79 -13.12
N SER A 61 1.20 -14.27 -12.79
CA SER A 61 1.55 -15.70 -12.90
C SER A 61 0.97 -16.55 -11.74
N PHE A 62 0.18 -15.96 -10.84
CA PHE A 62 -0.35 -16.62 -9.64
C PHE A 62 -1.73 -17.26 -9.90
N THR A 63 -1.79 -18.22 -10.82
CA THR A 63 -3.06 -18.82 -11.28
C THR A 63 -3.27 -20.28 -10.87
N GLY A 64 -2.25 -20.91 -10.27
CA GLY A 64 -2.25 -22.33 -9.88
C GLY A 64 -2.68 -22.61 -8.44
N ALA A 65 -2.69 -23.90 -8.07
CA ALA A 65 -2.97 -24.34 -6.70
C ALA A 65 -1.96 -23.85 -5.66
N ASP A 66 -0.72 -23.59 -6.09
CA ASP A 66 0.43 -23.09 -5.32
C ASP A 66 0.56 -21.56 -5.35
N ALA A 67 -0.34 -20.86 -6.04
CA ALA A 67 -0.30 -19.41 -6.26
C ALA A 67 -0.09 -18.62 -4.97
N LEU A 68 -0.72 -19.03 -3.87
CA LEU A 68 -0.59 -18.37 -2.58
C LEU A 68 0.80 -18.53 -1.95
N ASP A 69 1.42 -19.71 -2.07
CA ASP A 69 2.77 -19.91 -1.56
C ASP A 69 3.81 -19.22 -2.44
N SER A 70 3.58 -19.18 -3.75
CA SER A 70 4.39 -18.39 -4.68
C SER A 70 4.29 -16.88 -4.39
N TRP A 71 3.08 -16.37 -4.11
CA TRP A 71 2.86 -14.99 -3.68
C TRP A 71 3.52 -14.70 -2.31
N SER A 72 3.37 -15.61 -1.34
CA SER A 72 3.99 -15.48 -0.03
C SER A 72 5.52 -15.44 -0.13
N ARG A 73 6.12 -16.27 -0.99
CA ARG A 73 7.58 -16.28 -1.23
C ARG A 73 8.04 -14.96 -1.85
N ALA A 74 7.31 -14.46 -2.85
CA ALA A 74 7.58 -13.16 -3.45
C ALA A 74 7.54 -12.04 -2.40
N LEU A 75 6.54 -12.04 -1.53
CA LEU A 75 6.42 -11.05 -0.45
C LEU A 75 7.60 -11.10 0.53
N THR A 76 8.03 -12.29 0.95
CA THR A 76 9.19 -12.44 1.85
C THR A 76 10.54 -12.18 1.18
N SER A 77 10.57 -12.12 -0.17
CA SER A 77 11.77 -11.79 -0.94
C SER A 77 12.00 -10.27 -1.10
N LEU A 78 11.04 -9.45 -0.66
CA LEU A 78 11.17 -7.99 -0.73
C LEU A 78 12.36 -7.52 0.11
N THR A 79 13.18 -6.66 -0.49
CA THR A 79 14.33 -6.06 0.17
C THR A 79 14.03 -4.61 0.55
N PRO A 80 14.70 -4.06 1.58
CA PRO A 80 14.54 -2.65 1.95
C PRO A 80 14.74 -1.66 0.79
N PRO A 81 15.75 -1.82 -0.11
CA PRO A 81 15.90 -0.93 -1.25
C PRO A 81 14.74 -0.99 -2.25
N MET A 82 14.16 -2.17 -2.49
CA MET A 82 13.00 -2.32 -3.39
C MET A 82 11.78 -1.58 -2.84
N VAL A 83 11.50 -1.76 -1.55
CA VAL A 83 10.36 -1.11 -0.88
C VAL A 83 10.55 0.40 -0.82
N ALA A 84 11.76 0.87 -0.49
CA ALA A 84 12.08 2.29 -0.48
C ALA A 84 11.95 2.92 -1.89
N GLY A 85 12.40 2.20 -2.92
CA GLY A 85 12.23 2.62 -4.31
C GLY A 85 10.76 2.74 -4.72
N PHE A 86 9.96 1.74 -4.37
CA PHE A 86 8.52 1.73 -4.63
C PHE A 86 7.80 2.89 -3.93
N ILE A 87 8.11 3.16 -2.65
CA ILE A 87 7.51 4.28 -1.90
C ILE A 87 7.80 5.61 -2.61
N ARG A 88 9.04 5.84 -3.04
CA ARG A 88 9.43 7.07 -3.76
C ARG A 88 8.74 7.20 -5.12
N GLN A 89 8.56 6.09 -5.85
CA GLN A 89 7.86 6.07 -7.14
C GLN A 89 6.35 6.22 -7.02
N THR A 90 5.76 5.79 -5.90
CA THR A 90 4.30 5.82 -5.71
C THR A 90 3.85 7.16 -5.14
N LEU A 91 4.61 7.70 -4.18
CA LEU A 91 4.32 8.98 -3.54
C LEU A 91 4.97 10.15 -4.29
N LEU A 92 4.78 10.20 -5.61
CA LEU A 92 5.30 11.29 -6.42
C LEU A 92 4.52 12.57 -6.15
N ARG A 93 5.25 13.63 -5.78
CA ARG A 93 4.67 14.97 -5.63
C ARG A 93 3.91 15.44 -6.87
N SER A 94 4.37 15.05 -8.06
CA SER A 94 3.77 15.45 -9.34
C SER A 94 2.37 14.91 -9.58
N ASN A 95 2.01 13.78 -8.95
CA ASN A 95 0.75 13.08 -9.22
C ASN A 95 -0.29 13.30 -8.09
N ARG A 96 -0.02 14.24 -7.19
CA ARG A 96 -0.86 14.47 -6.01
C ARG A 96 -2.09 15.30 -6.35
N VAL A 97 -3.27 14.73 -6.09
CA VAL A 97 -4.55 15.44 -6.16
C VAL A 97 -4.96 15.85 -4.75
N GLU A 98 -5.14 17.17 -4.54
CA GLU A 98 -5.69 17.71 -3.30
C GLU A 98 -7.15 18.10 -3.54
N ALA A 99 -8.08 17.33 -2.98
CA ALA A 99 -9.48 17.70 -2.99
C ALA A 99 -9.76 18.70 -1.84
N ARG A 100 -10.27 19.87 -2.19
CA ARG A 100 -10.82 20.82 -1.22
C ARG A 100 -12.28 20.51 -0.99
N VAL A 101 -12.68 20.41 0.27
CA VAL A 101 -14.10 20.40 0.65
C VAL A 101 -14.35 21.77 1.25
N ASP A 102 -14.84 22.70 0.42
CA ASP A 102 -15.33 23.97 0.90
C ASP A 102 -16.66 23.71 1.61
N GLY A 103 -16.61 23.66 2.94
CA GLY A 103 -17.81 23.66 3.75
C GLY A 103 -18.49 25.01 3.61
N ALA A 104 -19.43 25.13 2.68
CA ALA A 104 -20.41 26.20 2.74
C ALA A 104 -21.13 26.05 4.09
N ALA A 105 -20.90 27.01 4.99
CA ALA A 105 -21.71 27.13 6.18
C ALA A 105 -23.18 27.18 5.73
N PRO A 106 -24.11 26.48 6.42
CA PRO A 106 -25.51 26.57 6.07
C PRO A 106 -25.90 28.05 6.10
N VAL A 107 -26.37 28.55 4.96
CA VAL A 107 -26.92 29.90 4.86
C VAL A 107 -28.20 29.86 5.71
N SER A 108 -28.14 30.34 6.95
CA SER A 108 -29.34 30.51 7.76
C SER A 108 -30.24 31.55 7.08
N PRO A 109 -31.55 31.28 6.96
CA PRO A 109 -32.52 32.20 6.38
C PRO A 109 -32.67 33.48 7.21
#